data_AF-A0A7S4T6G5-F1
#
_entry.id   AF-A0A7S4T6G5-F1
#
_cell.length_a   1.000
_cell.length_b   1.000
_cell.length_c   1.000
_cell.angle_alpha   90.00
_cell.angle_beta   90.00
_cell.angle_gamma   90.00
#
_symmetry.space_group_name_H-M   'P 1'
#
loop_
_entity.id
_entity.type
_entity.pdbx_description
1 polymer ?
#
loop_
_entity_poly.entity_id
_entity_poly.type
_entity_poly.pdbx_seq_one_letter_code
_entity_poly.pdbx_strand_id
1 'polypeptide(L)'
;FDTHDLPSATPPDLSTFLVSMALARCAVALCTWAALLQVTTSGNTVGCSGGRGPCQALADAVAGLPEDVDDIDAEVSLLQVKLQLKRDVVPGRAPGWVDLKLRSSDGSIRESSTRPASTTAAVATVPAKSLTHPAAPESLPTLSRCMIVLAIQFMVIHFIDLCSRLRLLIRGGQRAKDSYDGPAALIPLVGVLLVVVYMRAEQLSRLSKPSTYGLPQWWAEDGFLTAVVAGIISMAFRWLALGTTSTEEDDPPRHHASFFFAGCYSVSSSVQYVGIGVVLVAALFMDEPFNVWLDSGRLQVSSSLACMMSIIIQYFFINLVHMVSSSVQELSSAPRQGGADVIAKSTRAGALAQVMAPMLAILLVFGRQRWLDVRGSEDNAKETVPVFYYLAVNAALVKMLLAFGGTALAEAAAATSQEEPRADGEAGRKSAPSRVSDGLRALADVCISVCVAGVIGCVVLLHGTDGQKATPELSSTLTAVLALLIQYFGIYVLSFLAGVGKAADQNCLRGRTLNALATAGDANAVCPILCSLFLVVSIRAAEFGPSAVPQAWVQSCIYGCMWSSLLYIVTVMATCMVANPPVADLEQPQQQRHKPMVYLLALCQALTLVIMYAGVVAIIVGLSQMSSENVTHAR
;
A
#
# COMPACT_ATOMS: atom_id res chain seq x y z
N PHE A 1 -5.28 -36.44 43.03
CA PHE A 1 -6.51 -36.92 43.69
C PHE A 1 -7.45 -35.75 43.81
N ASP A 2 -8.60 -35.94 43.17
CA ASP A 2 -9.89 -35.26 43.25
C ASP A 2 -10.05 -33.78 42.83
N THR A 3 -10.62 -33.69 41.63
CA THR A 3 -11.51 -32.68 41.07
C THR A 3 -12.79 -32.48 41.90
N HIS A 4 -13.24 -31.24 42.10
CA HIS A 4 -14.62 -30.82 41.80
C HIS A 4 -14.81 -29.29 41.83
N ASP A 5 -15.52 -28.82 40.80
CA ASP A 5 -16.39 -27.64 40.67
C ASP A 5 -15.81 -26.21 40.66
N LEU A 6 -15.62 -25.68 39.44
CA LEU A 6 -15.82 -24.26 39.09
C LEU A 6 -16.43 -24.15 37.67
N PRO A 7 -17.34 -23.19 37.43
CA PRO A 7 -18.22 -23.19 36.25
C PRO A 7 -17.48 -22.72 34.98
N SER A 8 -17.72 -23.43 33.88
CA SER A 8 -17.28 -23.07 32.54
C SER A 8 -17.98 -21.81 32.04
N ALA A 9 -17.35 -20.65 32.23
CA ALA A 9 -17.67 -19.45 31.47
C ALA A 9 -16.90 -19.50 30.15
N THR A 10 -17.57 -19.88 29.08
CA THR A 10 -17.07 -19.72 27.71
C THR A 10 -16.89 -18.21 27.43
N PRO A 11 -15.68 -17.72 27.09
CA PRO A 11 -15.52 -16.33 26.68
C PRO A 11 -16.26 -16.09 25.36
N PRO A 12 -16.84 -14.90 25.14
CA PRO A 12 -17.54 -14.61 23.90
C PRO A 12 -16.60 -14.72 22.70
N ASP A 13 -17.04 -15.42 21.67
CA ASP A 13 -16.30 -15.67 20.43
C ASP A 13 -15.80 -14.36 19.80
N LEU A 14 -14.48 -14.19 19.77
CA LEU A 14 -13.76 -13.04 19.20
C LEU A 14 -14.04 -12.85 17.70
N SER A 15 -14.42 -13.93 17.00
CA SER A 15 -14.87 -13.91 15.61
C SER A 15 -16.16 -13.12 15.44
N THR A 16 -17.13 -13.29 16.35
CA THR A 16 -18.36 -12.49 16.37
C THR A 16 -18.10 -11.02 16.68
N PHE A 17 -17.08 -10.70 17.49
CA PHE A 17 -16.73 -9.32 17.82
C PHE A 17 -16.06 -8.60 16.63
N LEU A 18 -15.16 -9.27 15.90
CA LEU A 18 -14.53 -8.72 14.69
C LEU A 18 -15.51 -8.63 13.52
N VAL A 19 -16.39 -9.61 13.35
CA VAL A 19 -17.48 -9.58 12.36
C VAL A 19 -18.50 -8.50 12.71
N SER A 20 -18.85 -8.33 13.99
CA SER A 20 -19.69 -7.24 14.49
C SER A 20 -19.07 -5.86 14.24
N MET A 21 -17.75 -5.70 14.45
CA MET A 21 -17.07 -4.42 14.21
C MET A 21 -16.95 -4.11 12.71
N ALA A 22 -16.74 -5.12 11.87
CA ALA A 22 -16.78 -4.99 10.42
C ALA A 22 -18.19 -4.66 9.90
N LEU A 23 -19.22 -5.33 10.43
CA LEU A 23 -20.63 -5.07 10.11
C LEU A 23 -21.08 -3.69 10.61
N ALA A 24 -20.62 -3.24 11.78
CA ALA A 24 -20.89 -1.90 12.30
C ALA A 24 -20.23 -0.82 11.43
N ARG A 25 -19.01 -1.05 10.93
CA ARG A 25 -18.33 -0.15 9.98
C ARG A 25 -18.99 -0.16 8.60
N CYS A 26 -19.47 -1.31 8.12
CA CYS A 26 -20.29 -1.42 6.92
C CYS A 26 -21.66 -0.75 7.10
N ALA A 27 -22.29 -0.85 8.28
CA ALA A 27 -23.56 -0.20 8.59
C ALA A 27 -23.39 1.32 8.66
N VAL A 28 -22.31 1.83 9.25
CA VAL A 28 -21.99 3.27 9.21
C VAL A 28 -21.78 3.71 7.76
N ALA A 29 -20.99 2.99 6.95
CA ALA A 29 -20.80 3.32 5.53
C ALA A 29 -22.11 3.25 4.72
N LEU A 30 -23.01 2.29 5.02
CA LEU A 30 -24.34 2.17 4.42
C LEU A 30 -25.29 3.29 4.89
N CYS A 31 -25.19 3.73 6.15
CA CYS A 31 -25.95 4.88 6.66
C CYS A 31 -25.44 6.20 6.05
N THR A 32 -24.12 6.38 5.88
CA THR A 32 -23.56 7.52 5.13
C THR A 32 -24.01 7.49 3.67
N TRP A 33 -24.05 6.30 3.07
CA TRP A 33 -24.56 6.09 1.71
C TRP A 33 -26.07 6.36 1.59
N ALA A 34 -26.88 5.96 2.57
CA ALA A 34 -28.32 6.24 2.63
C ALA A 34 -28.62 7.73 2.85
N ALA A 35 -27.82 8.42 3.67
CA ALA A 35 -27.92 9.86 3.86
C ALA A 35 -27.55 10.63 2.58
N LEU A 36 -26.52 10.19 1.84
CA LEU A 36 -26.14 10.73 0.53
C LEU A 36 -27.21 10.43 -0.55
N LEU A 37 -27.88 9.28 -0.47
CA LEU A 37 -29.02 8.94 -1.31
C LEU A 37 -30.23 9.84 -1.02
N GLN A 38 -30.55 10.12 0.24
CA GLN A 38 -31.64 11.04 0.59
C GLN A 38 -31.38 12.49 0.13
N VAL A 39 -30.12 12.94 0.15
CA VAL A 39 -29.73 14.26 -0.38
C VAL A 39 -29.84 14.30 -1.92
N THR A 40 -29.68 13.18 -2.61
CA THR A 40 -29.79 13.11 -4.08
C THR A 40 -31.22 12.83 -4.57
N THR A 41 -32.08 12.19 -3.77
CA THR A 41 -33.47 11.91 -4.13
C THR A 41 -34.47 12.98 -3.71
N SER A 42 -34.09 13.93 -2.84
CA SER A 42 -34.96 15.06 -2.42
C SER A 42 -34.92 16.26 -3.38
N GLY A 43 -34.24 16.15 -4.52
CA GLY A 43 -34.34 17.09 -5.64
C GLY A 43 -35.71 17.01 -6.34
N ASN A 44 -36.76 17.40 -5.63
CA ASN A 44 -38.08 17.60 -6.20
C ASN A 44 -38.00 18.70 -7.27
N THR A 45 -38.65 18.38 -8.39
CA THR A 45 -38.85 19.19 -9.58
C THR A 45 -39.19 20.65 -9.26
N VAL A 46 -38.24 21.56 -9.50
CA VAL A 46 -38.55 22.97 -9.79
C VAL A 46 -37.96 23.28 -11.16
N GLY A 47 -38.85 23.55 -12.10
CA GLY A 47 -38.51 23.90 -13.47
C GLY A 47 -37.91 25.30 -13.59
N CYS A 48 -37.31 25.49 -14.76
CA CYS A 48 -37.01 26.76 -15.44
C CYS A 48 -35.68 27.47 -15.13
N SER A 49 -34.86 27.51 -16.20
CA SER A 49 -34.30 28.74 -16.78
C SER A 49 -33.34 29.56 -15.92
N GLY A 50 -32.06 29.18 -15.93
CA GLY A 50 -30.98 30.09 -15.53
C GLY A 50 -29.61 29.40 -15.56
N GLY A 51 -28.76 29.80 -16.51
CA GLY A 51 -27.42 29.23 -16.70
C GLY A 51 -26.48 29.52 -15.53
N ARG A 52 -26.44 28.62 -14.55
CA ARG A 52 -25.33 28.53 -13.58
C ARG A 52 -24.75 27.12 -13.64
N GLY A 53 -23.44 27.05 -13.87
CA GLY A 53 -22.70 25.79 -13.95
C GLY A 53 -22.48 25.12 -12.59
N PRO A 54 -22.16 23.81 -12.58
CA PRO A 54 -22.04 22.99 -11.38
C PRO A 54 -20.97 23.47 -10.38
N CYS A 55 -19.98 24.26 -10.81
CA CYS A 55 -18.97 24.83 -9.91
C CYS A 55 -19.52 25.93 -9.00
N GLN A 56 -20.54 26.68 -9.43
CA GLN A 56 -21.14 27.74 -8.62
C GLN A 56 -22.07 27.13 -7.55
N ALA A 57 -22.80 26.07 -7.89
CA ALA A 57 -23.63 25.33 -6.95
C ALA A 57 -22.80 24.64 -5.85
N LEU A 58 -21.58 24.20 -6.16
CA LEU A 58 -20.66 23.64 -5.17
C LEU A 58 -20.06 24.73 -4.26
N ALA A 59 -19.75 25.91 -4.80
CA ALA A 59 -19.29 27.05 -4.01
C ALA A 59 -20.38 27.59 -3.07
N ASP A 60 -21.63 27.67 -3.54
CA ASP A 60 -22.78 28.11 -2.75
C ASP A 60 -23.16 27.06 -1.68
N ALA A 61 -22.97 25.76 -1.96
CA ALA A 61 -23.17 24.69 -0.96
C ALA A 61 -22.07 24.65 0.12
N VAL A 62 -20.83 25.00 -0.23
CA VAL A 62 -19.72 25.14 0.73
C VAL A 62 -19.87 26.40 1.58
N ALA A 63 -20.42 27.48 1.01
CA ALA A 63 -20.70 28.72 1.74
C ALA A 63 -21.94 28.64 2.67
N GLY A 64 -22.78 27.61 2.51
CA GLY A 64 -23.97 27.38 3.34
C GLY A 64 -23.79 26.40 4.51
N LEU A 65 -22.57 25.91 4.75
CA LEU A 65 -22.26 25.10 5.93
C LEU A 65 -22.24 25.98 7.19
N PRO A 66 -23.02 25.68 8.24
CA PRO A 66 -23.01 26.46 9.47
C PRO A 66 -21.63 26.40 10.15
N GLU A 67 -21.08 27.57 10.52
CA GLU A 67 -19.80 27.75 11.21
C GLU A 67 -19.81 27.29 12.69
N ASP A 68 -20.80 26.53 13.14
CA ASP A 68 -20.90 26.04 14.51
C ASP A 68 -20.20 24.67 14.67
N VAL A 69 -18.87 24.66 14.57
CA VAL A 69 -18.02 23.49 14.84
C VAL A 69 -17.73 23.32 16.35
N ASP A 70 -18.02 24.33 17.17
CA ASP A 70 -17.73 24.31 18.61
C ASP A 70 -18.71 23.44 19.43
N ASP A 71 -19.91 23.13 18.92
CA ASP A 71 -20.93 22.36 19.66
C ASP A 71 -20.71 20.83 19.57
N ILE A 72 -19.99 20.35 18.55
CA ILE A 72 -19.66 18.92 18.40
C ILE A 72 -18.59 18.51 19.40
N ASP A 73 -17.62 19.37 19.69
CA ASP A 73 -16.60 19.13 20.72
C ASP A 73 -17.21 19.13 22.14
N ALA A 74 -18.28 19.91 22.36
CA ALA A 74 -19.03 19.90 23.61
C ALA A 74 -19.82 18.59 23.81
N GLU A 75 -20.49 18.07 22.77
CA GLU A 75 -21.21 16.79 22.85
C GLU A 75 -20.25 15.58 22.99
N VAL A 76 -19.10 15.60 22.30
CA VAL A 76 -18.08 14.55 22.42
C VAL A 76 -17.45 14.57 23.83
N SER A 77 -17.20 15.75 24.39
CA SER A 77 -16.73 15.91 25.78
C SER A 77 -17.78 15.43 26.79
N LEU A 78 -19.06 15.71 26.56
CA LEU A 78 -20.16 15.26 27.42
C LEU A 78 -20.35 13.72 27.37
N LEU A 79 -20.19 13.12 26.19
CA LEU A 79 -20.21 11.67 25.99
C LEU A 79 -19.00 10.98 26.65
N GLN A 80 -17.82 11.58 26.58
CA GLN A 80 -16.62 11.09 27.29
C GLN A 80 -16.78 11.17 28.81
N VAL A 81 -17.34 12.26 29.34
CA VAL A 81 -17.62 12.40 30.78
C VAL A 81 -18.68 11.39 31.25
N LYS A 82 -19.74 11.15 30.46
CA LYS A 82 -20.76 10.12 30.77
C LYS A 82 -20.19 8.69 30.71
N LEU A 83 -19.24 8.42 29.82
CA LEU A 83 -18.55 7.13 29.74
C LEU A 83 -17.56 6.91 30.88
N GLN A 84 -16.89 7.95 31.38
CA GLN A 84 -16.05 7.86 32.58
C GLN A 84 -16.88 7.65 33.86
N LEU A 85 -17.96 8.40 34.03
CA LEU A 85 -18.90 8.22 35.16
C LEU A 85 -19.52 6.83 35.21
N LYS A 86 -19.73 6.18 34.05
CA LYS A 86 -20.24 4.80 33.99
C LYS A 86 -19.16 3.73 34.29
N ARG A 87 -17.88 4.09 34.20
CA ARG A 87 -16.74 3.20 34.51
C ARG A 87 -16.40 3.20 36.01
N ASP A 88 -16.68 4.30 36.70
CA ASP A 88 -16.41 4.44 38.14
C ASP A 88 -17.53 3.87 39.03
N VAL A 89 -18.66 3.48 38.45
CA VAL A 89 -19.76 2.79 39.17
C VAL A 89 -19.69 1.30 38.89
N VAL A 90 -18.71 0.63 39.50
CA VAL A 90 -18.76 -0.81 39.78
C VAL A 90 -18.89 -0.97 41.29
N PRO A 91 -20.03 -1.49 41.81
CA PRO A 91 -20.26 -1.56 43.25
C PRO A 91 -19.55 -2.80 43.83
N GLY A 92 -18.54 -2.59 44.68
CA GLY A 92 -17.94 -3.70 45.41
C GLY A 92 -16.55 -3.47 46.00
N ARG A 93 -16.36 -2.45 46.84
CA ARG A 93 -15.34 -2.50 47.91
C ARG A 93 -15.60 -1.43 48.98
N ALA A 94 -15.62 -1.87 50.24
CA ALA A 94 -15.80 -1.06 51.43
C ALA A 94 -14.54 -0.22 51.76
N PRO A 95 -14.67 0.86 52.55
CA PRO A 95 -13.68 1.92 52.68
C PRO A 95 -12.74 1.73 53.88
N GLY A 96 -11.55 2.33 53.81
CA GLY A 96 -10.68 2.42 54.98
C GLY A 96 -9.52 3.39 54.77
N TRP A 97 -9.49 4.40 55.66
CA TRP A 97 -8.38 5.29 56.03
C TRP A 97 -8.22 6.61 55.25
N VAL A 98 -8.93 7.59 55.81
CA VAL A 98 -8.60 9.01 55.88
C VAL A 98 -7.38 9.21 56.80
N ASP A 99 -6.47 10.09 56.40
CA ASP A 99 -5.69 11.03 57.24
C ASP A 99 -4.57 11.66 56.38
N LEU A 100 -4.09 12.90 56.55
CA LEU A 100 -4.62 14.14 57.10
C LEU A 100 -3.62 15.21 56.59
N LYS A 101 -4.11 16.37 56.15
CA LYS A 101 -3.30 17.55 55.78
C LYS A 101 -2.42 18.00 56.94
N LEU A 102 -1.15 18.32 56.68
CA LEU A 102 -0.46 19.42 57.36
C LEU A 102 0.39 20.23 56.37
N ARG A 103 0.07 21.51 56.33
CA ARG A 103 0.70 22.59 55.58
C ARG A 103 1.59 23.32 56.58
N SER A 104 2.85 23.61 56.26
CA SER A 104 3.58 24.71 56.89
C SER A 104 4.41 25.45 55.84
N SER A 105 4.48 26.76 56.05
CA SER A 105 5.04 27.79 55.19
C SER A 105 6.48 28.11 55.59
N ASP A 106 7.13 28.85 54.68
CA ASP A 106 8.25 29.80 54.86
C ASP A 106 9.70 29.31 54.76
N GLY A 107 10.43 29.94 53.82
CA GLY A 107 11.63 30.70 54.20
C GLY A 107 12.99 30.28 53.62
N SER A 108 13.42 30.97 52.56
CA SER A 108 14.70 31.70 52.46
C SER A 108 16.08 30.97 52.45
N ILE A 109 16.76 31.12 51.29
CA ILE A 109 18.17 31.57 51.07
C ILE A 109 19.39 30.63 51.29
N ARG A 110 20.19 30.54 50.19
CA ARG A 110 21.65 30.35 49.98
C ARG A 110 22.40 29.03 50.22
N GLU A 111 23.15 28.68 49.16
CA GLU A 111 24.55 28.23 49.08
C GLU A 111 25.13 27.36 50.20
N SER A 112 25.51 26.12 49.87
CA SER A 112 26.91 25.70 49.65
C SER A 112 27.13 24.22 49.94
N SER A 113 27.97 23.62 49.09
CA SER A 113 28.84 22.46 49.28
C SER A 113 28.84 21.78 50.66
N THR A 114 28.54 20.46 50.69
CA THR A 114 29.44 19.42 51.24
C THR A 114 28.77 18.03 51.17
N ARG A 115 29.54 17.04 50.70
CA ARG A 115 29.21 15.61 50.87
C ARG A 115 29.14 15.27 52.37
N PRO A 116 28.32 14.26 52.72
CA PRO A 116 28.93 13.16 53.45
C PRO A 116 28.53 11.78 52.92
N ALA A 117 29.45 10.85 53.11
CA ALA A 117 29.31 9.44 52.84
C ALA A 117 28.35 8.77 53.83
N SER A 118 27.52 7.88 53.30
CA SER A 118 26.84 6.74 53.97
C SER A 118 26.05 6.03 52.87
N THR A 119 25.73 4.74 52.86
CA THR A 119 26.20 3.53 53.53
C THR A 119 25.69 2.43 52.59
N THR A 120 26.56 1.47 52.29
CA THR A 120 26.27 0.25 51.52
C THR A 120 25.02 -0.49 52.04
N ALA A 121 24.01 -0.62 51.18
CA ALA A 121 23.02 -1.69 51.24
C ALA A 121 23.06 -2.43 49.89
N ALA A 122 23.70 -3.60 49.90
CA ALA A 122 23.81 -4.48 48.75
C ALA A 122 22.43 -5.06 48.42
N VAL A 123 21.82 -4.60 47.33
CA VAL A 123 20.76 -5.33 46.65
C VAL A 123 21.43 -6.47 45.89
N ALA A 124 21.17 -7.69 46.31
CA ALA A 124 21.66 -8.90 45.67
C ALA A 124 21.12 -8.96 44.22
N THR A 125 21.95 -8.58 43.26
CA THR A 125 21.75 -8.89 41.85
C THR A 125 21.92 -10.38 41.67
N VAL A 126 20.82 -11.08 41.44
CA VAL A 126 20.84 -12.45 40.92
C VAL A 126 21.58 -12.39 39.58
N PRO A 127 22.71 -13.10 39.41
CA PRO A 127 23.39 -13.12 38.12
C PRO A 127 22.46 -13.84 37.13
N ALA A 128 21.87 -13.07 36.22
CA ALA A 128 21.28 -13.62 35.02
C ALA A 128 22.40 -14.39 34.31
N LYS A 129 22.33 -15.72 34.38
CA LYS A 129 23.11 -16.60 33.52
C LYS A 129 22.73 -16.21 32.10
N SER A 130 23.57 -15.38 31.46
CA SER A 130 23.49 -15.19 30.03
C SER A 130 23.77 -16.56 29.43
N LEU A 131 22.72 -17.19 28.90
CA LEU A 131 22.84 -18.38 28.11
C LEU A 131 23.56 -17.93 26.83
N THR A 132 24.88 -17.99 26.84
CA THR A 132 25.73 -17.84 25.66
C THR A 132 25.45 -19.03 24.76
N HIS A 133 24.37 -18.95 23.99
CA HIS A 133 24.24 -19.77 22.81
C HIS A 133 25.44 -19.45 21.91
N PRO A 134 26.16 -20.48 21.39
CA PRO A 134 27.22 -20.26 20.43
C PRO A 134 26.64 -19.44 19.27
N ALA A 135 27.33 -18.36 18.91
CA ALA A 135 26.94 -17.49 17.81
C ALA A 135 26.76 -18.35 16.56
N ALA A 136 25.50 -18.67 16.25
CA ALA A 136 25.15 -19.34 15.01
C ALA A 136 25.65 -18.44 13.88
N PRO A 137 26.21 -19.01 12.79
CA PRO A 137 26.62 -18.21 11.65
C PRO A 137 25.46 -17.30 11.25
N GLU A 138 25.73 -15.99 11.09
CA GLU A 138 24.75 -14.96 10.72
C GLU A 138 24.24 -15.23 9.30
N SER A 139 23.46 -16.30 9.15
CA SER A 139 22.83 -16.63 7.89
C SER A 139 21.81 -15.54 7.59
N LEU A 140 21.75 -15.10 6.33
CA LEU A 140 20.76 -14.08 5.92
C LEU A 140 19.38 -14.54 6.39
N PRO A 141 18.61 -13.70 7.10
CA PRO A 141 17.24 -14.01 7.48
C PRO A 141 16.43 -14.48 6.27
N THR A 142 15.55 -15.46 6.45
CA THR A 142 14.69 -16.00 5.37
C THR A 142 13.98 -14.90 4.59
N LEU A 143 13.56 -13.85 5.31
CA LEU A 143 12.95 -12.64 4.78
C LEU A 143 13.83 -11.92 3.74
N SER A 144 15.11 -11.67 4.05
CA SER A 144 15.99 -10.94 3.13
C SER A 144 16.29 -11.76 1.88
N ARG A 145 16.38 -13.09 1.99
CA ARG A 145 16.50 -13.98 0.83
C ARG A 145 15.28 -13.92 -0.07
N CYS A 146 14.08 -14.01 0.51
CA CYS A 146 12.82 -13.90 -0.25
C CYS A 146 12.72 -12.56 -0.98
N MET A 147 13.09 -11.46 -0.32
CA MET A 147 13.10 -10.13 -0.92
C MET A 147 14.10 -9.99 -2.07
N ILE A 148 15.30 -10.57 -1.94
CA ILE A 148 16.28 -10.61 -3.03
C ILE A 148 15.71 -11.34 -4.24
N VAL A 149 15.09 -12.50 -4.03
CA VAL A 149 14.50 -13.29 -5.12
C VAL A 149 13.35 -12.55 -5.79
N LEU A 150 12.46 -11.90 -5.03
CA LEU A 150 11.38 -11.06 -5.58
C LEU A 150 11.91 -9.89 -6.38
N ALA A 151 12.96 -9.21 -5.89
CA ALA A 151 13.59 -8.11 -6.61
C ALA A 151 14.21 -8.59 -7.94
N ILE A 152 14.91 -9.73 -7.94
CA ILE A 152 15.46 -10.34 -9.15
C ILE A 152 14.33 -10.70 -10.13
N GLN A 153 13.27 -11.35 -9.66
CA GLN A 153 12.13 -11.73 -10.48
C GLN A 153 11.53 -10.51 -11.18
N PHE A 154 11.28 -9.44 -10.43
CA PHE A 154 10.73 -8.20 -10.98
C PHE A 154 11.64 -7.55 -12.02
N MET A 155 12.95 -7.51 -11.74
CA MET A 155 13.94 -6.98 -12.69
C MET A 155 13.91 -7.78 -13.99
N VAL A 156 13.83 -9.11 -13.93
CA VAL A 156 13.72 -9.95 -15.13
C VAL A 156 12.45 -9.64 -15.92
N ILE A 157 11.29 -9.47 -15.27
CA ILE A 157 10.03 -9.10 -15.95
C ILE A 157 10.18 -7.78 -16.69
N HIS A 158 10.63 -6.74 -15.99
CA HIS A 158 10.76 -5.42 -16.58
C HIS A 158 11.82 -5.36 -17.68
N PHE A 159 12.88 -6.16 -17.57
CA PHE A 159 13.89 -6.28 -18.61
C PHE A 159 13.31 -6.93 -19.87
N ILE A 160 12.54 -8.01 -19.72
CA ILE A 160 11.86 -8.66 -20.85
C ILE A 160 10.87 -7.69 -21.52
N ASP A 161 10.08 -6.97 -20.72
CA ASP A 161 9.13 -5.97 -21.23
C ASP A 161 9.86 -4.83 -21.98
N LEU A 162 10.99 -4.36 -21.45
CA LEU A 162 11.84 -3.39 -22.14
C LEU A 162 12.38 -3.93 -23.47
N CYS A 163 12.98 -5.14 -23.46
CA CYS A 163 13.50 -5.76 -24.68
C CYS A 163 12.39 -5.96 -25.71
N SER A 164 11.16 -6.22 -25.27
CA SER A 164 10.00 -6.35 -26.14
C SER A 164 9.59 -4.99 -26.74
N ARG A 165 9.57 -3.92 -25.92
CA ARG A 165 9.34 -2.54 -26.40
C ARG A 165 10.42 -2.10 -27.39
N LEU A 166 11.68 -2.38 -27.11
CA LEU A 166 12.80 -2.04 -27.99
C LEU A 166 12.70 -2.79 -29.32
N ARG A 167 12.38 -4.09 -29.29
CA ARG A 167 12.18 -4.89 -30.53
C ARG A 167 11.02 -4.36 -31.37
N LEU A 168 9.91 -3.97 -30.76
CA LEU A 168 8.75 -3.40 -31.46
C LEU A 168 9.08 -2.05 -32.09
N LEU A 169 9.81 -1.18 -31.37
CA LEU A 169 10.29 0.10 -31.91
C LEU A 169 11.19 -0.10 -33.13
N ILE A 170 12.05 -1.12 -33.12
CA ILE A 170 12.95 -1.43 -34.26
C ILE A 170 12.17 -2.01 -35.44
N ARG A 171 11.18 -2.88 -35.20
CA ARG A 171 10.42 -3.57 -36.26
C ARG A 171 9.22 -2.79 -36.79
N GLY A 172 8.89 -1.63 -36.21
CA GLY A 172 7.73 -0.83 -36.61
C GLY A 172 6.37 -1.49 -36.34
N GLY A 173 6.34 -2.52 -35.48
CA GLY A 173 5.12 -3.26 -35.17
C GLY A 173 4.30 -2.56 -34.09
N GLN A 174 2.97 -2.51 -34.26
CA GLN A 174 2.07 -2.13 -33.17
C GLN A 174 1.99 -3.26 -32.14
N ARG A 175 2.02 -2.87 -30.87
CA ARG A 175 1.93 -3.80 -29.75
C ARG A 175 0.48 -4.24 -29.60
N ALA A 176 0.22 -5.55 -29.65
CA ALA A 176 -0.98 -6.09 -29.00
C ALA A 176 -0.89 -5.71 -27.52
N LYS A 177 -1.93 -5.03 -27.03
CA LYS A 177 -1.98 -4.43 -25.68
C LYS A 177 -2.20 -5.53 -24.64
N ASP A 178 -1.29 -6.49 -24.59
CA ASP A 178 -1.28 -7.56 -23.60
C ASP A 178 -0.74 -6.95 -22.32
N SER A 179 -1.66 -6.32 -21.61
CA SER A 179 -1.46 -5.80 -20.27
C SER A 179 -0.94 -6.96 -19.42
N TYR A 180 0.22 -6.79 -18.78
CA TYR A 180 0.79 -7.74 -17.81
C TYR A 180 -0.05 -7.72 -16.52
N ASP A 181 -1.36 -7.95 -16.63
CA ASP A 181 -2.39 -7.81 -15.58
C ASP A 181 -2.37 -8.98 -14.56
N GLY A 182 -1.38 -9.88 -14.65
CA GLY A 182 -1.28 -11.08 -13.81
C GLY A 182 -0.34 -10.94 -12.60
N PRO A 183 0.46 -11.99 -12.28
CA PRO A 183 1.24 -12.06 -11.03
C PRO A 183 2.37 -11.03 -10.93
N ALA A 184 2.77 -10.39 -12.03
CA ALA A 184 3.75 -9.32 -12.00
C ALA A 184 3.28 -8.12 -11.14
N ALA A 185 1.97 -7.84 -11.13
CA ALA A 185 1.38 -6.78 -10.33
C ALA A 185 1.38 -7.10 -8.82
N LEU A 186 1.44 -8.39 -8.45
CA LEU A 186 1.48 -8.83 -7.04
C LEU A 186 2.87 -8.69 -6.42
N ILE A 187 3.95 -8.73 -7.22
CA ILE A 187 5.32 -8.76 -6.70
C ILE A 187 5.62 -7.58 -5.75
N PRO A 188 5.29 -6.32 -6.10
CA PRO A 188 5.49 -5.20 -5.19
C PRO A 188 4.76 -5.38 -3.86
N LEU A 189 3.52 -5.88 -3.90
CA LEU A 189 2.72 -6.10 -2.71
C LEU A 189 3.30 -7.21 -1.82
N VAL A 190 3.75 -8.32 -2.40
CA VAL A 190 4.41 -9.39 -1.63
C VAL A 190 5.65 -8.86 -0.93
N GLY A 191 6.41 -7.98 -1.58
CA GLY A 191 7.53 -7.29 -0.96
C GLY A 191 7.14 -6.42 0.23
N VAL A 192 6.02 -5.69 0.14
CA VAL A 192 5.49 -4.89 1.26
C VAL A 192 4.95 -5.78 2.38
N LEU A 193 4.28 -6.89 2.04
CA LEU A 193 3.77 -7.85 3.02
C LEU A 193 4.91 -8.46 3.84
N LEU A 194 6.03 -8.80 3.22
CA LEU A 194 7.25 -9.23 3.91
C LEU A 194 7.70 -8.18 4.94
N VAL A 195 7.84 -6.92 4.52
CA VAL A 195 8.22 -5.83 5.43
C VAL A 195 7.22 -5.67 6.59
N VAL A 196 5.93 -5.75 6.32
CA VAL A 196 4.87 -5.63 7.32
C VAL A 196 4.89 -6.78 8.33
N VAL A 197 5.11 -8.03 7.89
CA VAL A 197 5.28 -9.19 8.78
C VAL A 197 6.54 -9.04 9.63
N TYR A 198 7.63 -8.55 9.05
CA TYR A 198 8.85 -8.25 9.82
C TYR A 198 8.60 -7.20 10.91
N MET A 199 7.94 -6.09 10.57
CA MET A 199 7.59 -5.06 11.55
C MET A 199 6.65 -5.59 12.64
N ARG A 200 5.77 -6.55 12.31
CA ARG A 200 4.95 -7.24 13.31
C ARG A 200 5.81 -8.11 14.22
N ALA A 201 6.73 -8.89 13.67
CA ALA A 201 7.69 -9.66 14.46
C ALA A 201 8.50 -8.77 15.41
N GLU A 202 8.95 -7.61 14.93
CA GLU A 202 9.70 -6.62 15.74
C GLU A 202 8.86 -5.98 16.85
N GLN A 203 7.56 -5.71 16.60
CA GLN A 203 6.64 -5.27 17.66
C GLN A 203 6.50 -6.34 18.75
N LEU A 204 6.34 -7.60 18.36
CA LEU A 204 6.18 -8.72 19.29
C LEU A 204 7.46 -8.99 20.09
N SER A 205 8.63 -8.70 19.52
CA SER A 205 9.91 -8.75 20.21
C SER A 205 10.27 -7.46 20.96
N ARG A 206 9.39 -6.46 21.03
CA ARG A 206 9.64 -5.15 21.69
C ARG A 206 10.90 -4.45 21.19
N LEU A 207 11.08 -4.38 19.86
CA LEU A 207 12.25 -3.74 19.24
C LEU A 207 13.59 -4.44 19.57
N SER A 208 13.55 -5.63 20.14
CA SER A 208 14.72 -6.50 20.25
C SER A 208 14.81 -7.44 19.04
N LYS A 209 15.99 -8.02 18.79
CA LYS A 209 16.26 -8.77 17.56
C LYS A 209 15.29 -9.95 17.39
N PRO A 210 14.37 -9.94 16.40
CA PRO A 210 13.31 -10.95 16.26
C PRO A 210 13.88 -12.36 16.01
N SER A 211 15.05 -12.44 15.37
CA SER A 211 15.78 -13.70 15.14
C SER A 211 16.14 -14.45 16.42
N THR A 212 16.26 -13.75 17.55
CA THR A 212 16.59 -14.37 18.84
C THR A 212 15.43 -15.21 19.38
N TYR A 213 14.19 -14.91 18.95
CA TYR A 213 12.98 -15.61 19.37
C TYR A 213 12.44 -16.59 18.32
N GLY A 214 13.17 -16.81 17.21
CA GLY A 214 12.67 -17.61 16.10
C GLY A 214 11.45 -17.00 15.42
N LEU A 215 11.35 -15.67 15.39
CA LEU A 215 10.36 -14.93 14.60
C LEU A 215 10.99 -14.54 13.25
N PRO A 216 10.24 -14.65 12.13
CA PRO A 216 8.86 -15.14 12.02
C PRO A 216 8.75 -16.67 12.22
N GLN A 217 7.57 -17.14 12.63
CA GLN A 217 7.32 -18.56 12.88
C GLN A 217 7.52 -19.41 11.60
N TRP A 218 7.91 -20.68 11.74
CA TRP A 218 8.30 -21.56 10.63
C TRP A 218 7.27 -21.66 9.49
N TRP A 219 5.97 -21.69 9.80
CA TRP A 219 4.91 -21.78 8.80
C TRP A 219 4.73 -20.48 8.02
N ALA A 220 5.10 -19.33 8.60
CA ALA A 220 5.15 -18.06 7.89
C ALA A 220 6.34 -18.04 6.91
N GLU A 221 7.50 -18.59 7.33
CA GLU A 221 8.66 -18.78 6.48
C GLU A 221 8.36 -19.69 5.27
N ASP A 222 7.69 -20.81 5.51
CA ASP A 222 7.25 -21.71 4.45
C ASP A 222 6.23 -21.06 3.52
N GLY A 223 5.31 -20.25 4.06
CA GLY A 223 4.37 -19.45 3.28
C GLY A 223 5.07 -18.46 2.34
N PHE A 224 6.11 -17.78 2.83
CA PHE A 224 6.93 -16.88 2.01
C PHE A 224 7.65 -17.63 0.90
N LEU A 225 8.33 -18.72 1.24
CA LEU A 225 9.06 -19.53 0.26
C LEU A 225 8.12 -20.06 -0.82
N THR A 226 6.95 -20.56 -0.41
CA THR A 226 5.92 -21.07 -1.32
C THR A 226 5.42 -19.98 -2.26
N ALA A 227 5.11 -18.79 -1.73
CA ALA A 227 4.64 -17.65 -2.54
C ALA A 227 5.68 -17.22 -3.58
N VAL A 228 6.95 -17.14 -3.19
CA VAL A 228 8.05 -16.72 -4.07
C VAL A 228 8.32 -17.77 -5.15
N VAL A 229 8.45 -19.05 -4.78
CA VAL A 229 8.73 -20.14 -5.72
C VAL A 229 7.57 -20.31 -6.70
N ALA A 230 6.33 -20.31 -6.21
CA ALA A 230 5.15 -20.38 -7.07
C ALA A 230 5.02 -19.16 -8.00
N GLY A 231 5.49 -17.98 -7.57
CA GLY A 231 5.61 -16.79 -8.41
C GLY A 231 6.61 -16.95 -9.56
N ILE A 232 7.77 -17.56 -9.30
CA ILE A 232 8.77 -17.85 -10.35
C ILE A 232 8.20 -18.84 -11.37
N ILE A 233 7.58 -19.92 -10.87
CA ILE A 233 7.02 -20.98 -11.71
C ILE A 233 5.87 -20.43 -12.57
N SER A 234 4.97 -19.62 -11.98
CA SER A 234 3.84 -19.04 -12.72
C SER A 234 4.36 -18.12 -13.84
N MET A 235 5.35 -17.29 -13.55
CA MET A 235 5.97 -16.42 -14.55
C MET A 235 6.65 -17.21 -15.68
N ALA A 236 7.36 -18.29 -15.36
CA ALA A 236 7.98 -19.16 -16.36
C ALA A 236 6.93 -19.80 -17.29
N PHE A 237 5.83 -20.33 -16.73
CA PHE A 237 4.74 -20.90 -17.53
C PHE A 237 4.02 -19.87 -18.37
N ARG A 238 3.80 -18.65 -17.86
CA ARG A 238 3.20 -17.57 -18.64
C ARG A 238 4.07 -17.22 -19.85
N TRP A 239 5.38 -17.17 -19.67
CA TRP A 239 6.31 -16.90 -20.76
C TRP A 239 6.31 -18.02 -21.81
N LEU A 240 6.30 -19.29 -21.37
CA LEU A 240 6.16 -20.43 -22.27
C LEU A 240 4.85 -20.39 -23.05
N ALA A 241 3.74 -20.07 -22.40
CA ALA A 241 2.44 -19.92 -23.05
C ALA A 241 2.48 -18.85 -24.15
N LEU A 242 3.04 -17.67 -23.86
CA LEU A 242 3.19 -16.57 -24.84
C LEU A 242 4.13 -16.94 -26.00
N GLY A 243 5.15 -17.76 -25.75
CA GLY A 243 6.03 -18.28 -26.81
C GLY A 243 5.28 -19.14 -27.82
N THR A 244 4.35 -19.97 -27.35
CA THR A 244 3.60 -20.91 -28.21
C THR A 244 2.55 -20.27 -29.10
N THR A 245 2.04 -19.07 -28.76
CA THR A 245 0.98 -18.39 -29.52
C THR A 245 1.49 -17.56 -30.70
N SER A 246 2.81 -17.46 -30.89
CA SER A 246 3.43 -16.46 -31.79
C SER A 246 3.72 -16.92 -33.22
N THR A 247 3.25 -18.10 -33.63
CA THR A 247 3.49 -18.65 -34.98
C THR A 247 2.17 -19.04 -35.62
N GLU A 248 1.96 -18.57 -36.86
CA GLU A 248 0.78 -18.73 -37.73
C GLU A 248 -0.16 -19.89 -37.42
N GLU A 249 -1.45 -19.53 -37.37
CA GLU A 249 -2.63 -20.40 -37.41
C GLU A 249 -2.47 -21.47 -38.50
N ASP A 250 -2.48 -22.75 -38.10
CA ASP A 250 -3.09 -23.88 -38.84
C ASP A 250 -2.67 -25.25 -38.27
N ASP A 251 -1.81 -25.31 -37.24
CA ASP A 251 -1.41 -26.58 -36.61
C ASP A 251 -2.28 -26.95 -35.37
N PRO A 252 -3.23 -27.91 -35.45
CA PRO A 252 -4.02 -28.38 -34.31
C PRO A 252 -3.23 -28.88 -33.09
N PRO A 253 -2.04 -29.53 -33.19
CA PRO A 253 -1.31 -29.97 -32.00
C PRO A 253 -0.78 -28.80 -31.14
N ARG A 254 -0.60 -27.59 -31.69
CA ARG A 254 -0.06 -26.44 -30.93
C ARG A 254 -1.08 -25.83 -29.98
N HIS A 255 -2.38 -25.96 -30.28
CA HIS A 255 -3.45 -25.46 -29.43
C HIS A 255 -3.52 -26.18 -28.08
N HIS A 256 -3.19 -27.48 -28.06
CA HIS A 256 -3.11 -28.28 -26.84
C HIS A 256 -1.94 -27.85 -25.93
N ALA A 257 -0.79 -27.49 -26.52
CA ALA A 257 0.38 -27.05 -25.75
C ALA A 257 0.13 -25.69 -25.06
N SER A 258 -0.46 -24.73 -25.78
CA SER A 258 -0.81 -23.42 -25.20
C SER A 258 -1.82 -23.56 -24.05
N PHE A 259 -2.86 -24.39 -24.23
CA PHE A 259 -3.84 -24.68 -23.18
C PHE A 259 -3.21 -25.35 -21.96
N PHE A 260 -2.27 -26.29 -22.17
CA PHE A 260 -1.53 -26.92 -21.08
C PHE A 260 -0.70 -25.91 -20.28
N PHE A 261 0.05 -25.03 -20.94
CA PHE A 261 0.84 -24.00 -20.25
C PHE A 261 -0.04 -22.97 -19.53
N ALA A 262 -1.19 -22.60 -20.11
CA ALA A 262 -2.18 -21.74 -19.44
C ALA A 262 -2.75 -22.41 -18.18
N GLY A 263 -3.08 -23.71 -18.24
CA GLY A 263 -3.52 -24.48 -17.08
C GLY A 263 -2.46 -24.55 -15.97
N CYS A 264 -1.21 -24.87 -16.33
CA CYS A 264 -0.08 -24.87 -15.38
C CYS A 264 0.16 -23.50 -14.74
N TYR A 265 0.03 -22.43 -15.53
CA TYR A 265 0.10 -21.06 -15.04
C TYR A 265 -1.00 -20.76 -14.01
N SER A 266 -2.26 -21.11 -14.29
CA SER A 266 -3.39 -20.90 -13.38
C SER A 266 -3.21 -21.67 -12.05
N VAL A 267 -2.74 -22.92 -12.13
CA VAL A 267 -2.44 -23.74 -10.93
C VAL A 267 -1.31 -23.11 -10.12
N SER A 268 -0.18 -22.75 -10.75
CA SER A 268 0.95 -22.13 -10.05
C SER A 268 0.59 -20.77 -9.46
N SER A 269 -0.23 -19.98 -10.16
CA SER A 269 -0.74 -18.71 -9.64
C SER A 269 -1.62 -18.96 -8.40
N SER A 270 -2.51 -19.95 -8.44
CA SER A 270 -3.34 -20.32 -7.29
C SER A 270 -2.50 -20.70 -6.07
N VAL A 271 -1.42 -21.48 -6.25
CA VAL A 271 -0.48 -21.81 -5.17
C VAL A 271 0.21 -20.57 -4.61
N GLN A 272 0.57 -19.61 -5.47
CA GLN A 272 1.14 -18.32 -5.04
C GLN A 272 0.15 -17.56 -4.15
N TYR A 273 -1.13 -17.46 -4.53
CA TYR A 273 -2.16 -16.81 -3.70
C TYR A 273 -2.38 -17.54 -2.37
N VAL A 274 -2.35 -18.87 -2.35
CA VAL A 274 -2.44 -19.64 -1.10
C VAL A 274 -1.26 -19.32 -0.18
N GLY A 275 -0.03 -19.29 -0.71
CA GLY A 275 1.17 -18.90 0.05
C GLY A 275 1.05 -17.49 0.64
N ILE A 276 0.60 -16.51 -0.16
CA ILE A 276 0.34 -15.14 0.31
C ILE A 276 -0.75 -15.13 1.40
N GLY A 277 -1.80 -15.95 1.25
CA GLY A 277 -2.86 -16.10 2.25
C GLY A 277 -2.34 -16.63 3.59
N VAL A 278 -1.47 -17.65 3.57
CA VAL A 278 -0.82 -18.19 4.78
C VAL A 278 0.00 -17.10 5.47
N VAL A 279 0.75 -16.31 4.69
CA VAL A 279 1.52 -15.17 5.22
C VAL A 279 0.62 -14.09 5.83
N LEU A 280 -0.53 -13.81 5.23
CA LEU A 280 -1.50 -12.87 5.80
C LEU A 280 -2.08 -13.36 7.13
N VAL A 281 -2.39 -14.66 7.21
CA VAL A 281 -2.78 -15.30 8.46
C VAL A 281 -1.64 -15.21 9.49
N ALA A 282 -0.39 -15.38 9.07
CA ALA A 282 0.78 -15.14 9.93
C ALA A 282 0.83 -13.73 10.46
N ALA A 283 0.63 -12.75 9.60
CA ALA A 283 0.66 -11.36 9.98
C ALA A 283 -0.40 -11.01 11.05
N LEU A 284 -1.55 -11.70 11.03
CA LEU A 284 -2.66 -11.49 11.95
C LEU A 284 -2.57 -12.31 13.25
N PHE A 285 -2.07 -13.55 13.17
CA PHE A 285 -2.13 -14.54 14.26
C PHE A 285 -0.76 -14.94 14.80
N MET A 286 0.31 -14.22 14.48
CA MET A 286 1.64 -14.49 15.05
C MET A 286 1.59 -14.39 16.58
N ASP A 287 1.92 -15.50 17.24
CA ASP A 287 1.91 -15.57 18.70
C ASP A 287 3.08 -14.79 19.30
N GLU A 288 2.81 -14.17 20.44
CA GLU A 288 3.83 -13.53 21.27
C GLU A 288 4.73 -14.61 21.90
N PRO A 289 6.05 -14.42 21.92
CA PRO A 289 6.93 -15.33 22.62
C PRO A 289 6.65 -15.26 24.13
N PHE A 290 6.59 -16.44 24.77
CA PHE A 290 6.07 -16.59 26.14
C PHE A 290 6.80 -15.73 27.18
N ASN A 291 8.11 -15.53 27.00
CA ASN A 291 8.93 -14.72 27.89
C ASN A 291 8.54 -13.23 27.87
N VAL A 292 8.25 -12.66 26.70
CA VAL A 292 7.84 -11.26 26.55
C VAL A 292 6.40 -11.06 27.04
N TRP A 293 5.54 -12.05 26.78
CA TRP A 293 4.16 -12.06 27.24
C TRP A 293 4.08 -12.04 28.78
N LEU A 294 4.94 -12.79 29.46
CA LEU A 294 4.94 -12.88 30.93
C LEU A 294 5.21 -11.52 31.60
N ASP A 295 6.09 -10.71 31.00
CA ASP A 295 6.56 -9.45 31.59
C ASP A 295 5.54 -8.32 31.45
N SER A 296 4.54 -8.43 30.57
CA SER A 296 3.72 -7.25 30.22
C SER A 296 2.31 -7.52 29.70
N GLY A 297 1.91 -8.79 29.60
CA GLY A 297 0.62 -9.16 29.03
C GLY A 297 0.55 -8.95 27.52
N ARG A 298 -0.67 -9.08 26.97
CA ARG A 298 -0.92 -9.05 25.53
C ARG A 298 -0.65 -7.65 24.94
N LEU A 299 0.21 -7.58 23.93
CA LEU A 299 0.49 -6.36 23.18
C LEU A 299 -0.66 -6.12 22.20
N GLN A 300 -1.32 -4.96 22.33
CA GLN A 300 -2.32 -4.55 21.36
C GLN A 300 -1.63 -4.22 20.03
N VAL A 301 -2.23 -4.66 18.93
CA VAL A 301 -1.78 -4.32 17.58
C VAL A 301 -1.82 -2.81 17.43
N SER A 302 -0.70 -2.20 17.05
CA SER A 302 -0.68 -0.76 16.78
C SER A 302 -1.67 -0.38 15.68
N SER A 303 -2.37 0.74 15.85
CA SER A 303 -3.36 1.24 14.89
C SER A 303 -2.82 1.34 13.46
N SER A 304 -1.56 1.75 13.31
CA SER A 304 -0.88 1.84 12.01
C SER A 304 -0.70 0.47 11.37
N LEU A 305 -0.30 -0.55 12.13
CA LEU A 305 -0.16 -1.90 11.60
C LEU A 305 -1.51 -2.47 11.18
N ALA A 306 -2.57 -2.25 11.97
CA ALA A 306 -3.92 -2.67 11.58
C ALA A 306 -4.36 -2.04 10.24
N CYS A 307 -4.02 -0.77 10.00
CA CYS A 307 -4.26 -0.10 8.72
C CYS A 307 -3.50 -0.77 7.56
N MET A 308 -2.21 -1.07 7.77
CA MET A 308 -1.36 -1.74 6.78
C MET A 308 -1.87 -3.15 6.45
N MET A 309 -2.28 -3.92 7.46
CA MET A 309 -2.88 -5.24 7.22
C MET A 309 -4.19 -5.12 6.44
N SER A 310 -5.05 -4.16 6.80
CA SER A 310 -6.33 -3.95 6.13
C SER A 310 -6.16 -3.65 4.63
N ILE A 311 -5.24 -2.75 4.25
CA ILE A 311 -5.04 -2.42 2.83
C ILE A 311 -4.46 -3.59 2.03
N ILE A 312 -3.56 -4.39 2.62
CA ILE A 312 -3.01 -5.57 1.94
C ILE A 312 -4.09 -6.64 1.78
N ILE A 313 -4.93 -6.87 2.80
CA ILE A 313 -6.06 -7.81 2.72
C ILE A 313 -7.04 -7.38 1.62
N GLN A 314 -7.37 -6.09 1.54
CA GLN A 314 -8.25 -5.55 0.49
C GLN A 314 -7.69 -5.81 -0.91
N TYR A 315 -6.41 -5.47 -1.13
CA TYR A 315 -5.75 -5.70 -2.42
C TYR A 315 -5.68 -7.19 -2.76
N PHE A 316 -5.34 -8.04 -1.80
CA PHE A 316 -5.26 -9.48 -2.01
C PHE A 316 -6.63 -10.05 -2.39
N PHE A 317 -7.69 -9.65 -1.67
CA PHE A 317 -9.04 -10.13 -1.90
C PHE A 317 -9.52 -9.82 -3.33
N ILE A 318 -9.40 -8.57 -3.79
CA ILE A 318 -9.87 -8.22 -5.14
C ILE A 318 -9.08 -8.93 -6.25
N ASN A 319 -7.76 -9.09 -6.07
CA ASN A 319 -6.92 -9.78 -7.05
C ASN A 319 -7.15 -11.29 -7.06
N LEU A 320 -7.48 -11.88 -5.91
CA LEU A 320 -7.89 -13.28 -5.82
C LEU A 320 -9.20 -13.50 -6.59
N VAL A 321 -10.21 -12.65 -6.37
CA VAL A 321 -11.48 -12.72 -7.13
C VAL A 321 -11.21 -12.51 -8.62
N HIS A 322 -10.28 -11.62 -8.99
CA HIS A 322 -9.96 -11.36 -10.39
C HIS A 322 -9.37 -12.62 -11.05
N MET A 323 -8.39 -13.23 -10.40
CA MET A 323 -7.74 -14.45 -10.89
C MET A 323 -8.71 -15.62 -11.00
N VAL A 324 -9.61 -15.80 -10.03
CA VAL A 324 -10.65 -16.85 -10.11
C VAL A 324 -11.60 -16.56 -11.27
N SER A 325 -12.04 -15.30 -11.44
CA SER A 325 -12.94 -14.92 -12.53
C SER A 325 -12.31 -15.14 -13.90
N SER A 326 -11.04 -14.78 -14.09
CA SER A 326 -10.32 -14.98 -15.35
C SER A 326 -10.09 -16.47 -15.62
N SER A 327 -9.72 -17.25 -14.60
CA SER A 327 -9.50 -18.69 -14.75
C SER A 327 -10.78 -19.44 -15.13
N VAL A 328 -11.93 -19.06 -14.56
CA VAL A 328 -13.24 -19.64 -14.91
C VAL A 328 -13.63 -19.30 -16.35
N GLN A 329 -13.32 -18.10 -16.83
CA GLN A 329 -13.56 -17.71 -18.22
C GLN A 329 -12.68 -18.48 -19.20
N GLU A 330 -11.39 -18.64 -18.90
CA GLU A 330 -10.46 -19.41 -19.73
C GLU A 330 -10.84 -20.89 -19.84
N LEU A 331 -11.36 -21.48 -18.75
CA LEU A 331 -11.83 -22.87 -18.73
C LEU A 331 -13.19 -23.06 -19.40
N SER A 332 -14.01 -22.02 -19.48
CA SER A 332 -15.33 -22.07 -20.11
C SER A 332 -15.17 -21.89 -21.63
N SER A 333 -14.94 -22.99 -22.35
CA SER A 333 -14.70 -23.00 -23.81
C SER A 333 -15.85 -22.45 -24.67
N ALA A 334 -16.99 -22.11 -24.08
CA ALA A 334 -18.13 -21.51 -24.77
C ALA A 334 -18.23 -20.02 -24.39
N PRO A 335 -18.41 -19.11 -25.37
CA PRO A 335 -18.68 -17.71 -25.10
C PRO A 335 -20.05 -17.58 -24.41
N ARG A 336 -20.07 -17.71 -23.09
CA ARG A 336 -21.24 -17.36 -22.28
C ARG A 336 -21.34 -15.84 -22.27
N GLN A 337 -22.10 -15.29 -23.23
CA GLN A 337 -22.65 -13.93 -23.16
C GLN A 337 -23.59 -13.86 -21.94
N GLY A 338 -23.04 -13.62 -20.75
CA GLY A 338 -23.77 -13.64 -19.49
C GLY A 338 -22.94 -13.16 -18.30
N GLY A 339 -23.50 -13.24 -17.09
CA GLY A 339 -22.96 -12.62 -15.86
C GLY A 339 -21.51 -12.96 -15.47
N ALA A 340 -20.90 -14.01 -16.02
CA ALA A 340 -19.48 -14.30 -15.82
C ALA A 340 -18.55 -13.26 -16.49
N ASP A 341 -18.97 -12.70 -17.64
CA ASP A 341 -18.25 -11.60 -18.30
C ASP A 341 -18.32 -10.32 -17.48
N VAL A 342 -19.50 -10.05 -16.92
CA VAL A 342 -19.76 -8.92 -16.02
C VAL A 342 -18.84 -8.97 -14.80
N ILE A 343 -18.77 -10.12 -14.13
CA ILE A 343 -17.93 -10.27 -12.94
C ILE A 343 -16.45 -10.05 -13.26
N ALA A 344 -15.91 -10.59 -14.36
CA ALA A 344 -14.50 -10.40 -14.67
C ALA A 344 -14.18 -8.95 -15.03
N LYS A 345 -15.05 -8.27 -15.79
CA LYS A 345 -14.89 -6.84 -16.11
C LYS A 345 -14.96 -5.99 -14.85
N SER A 346 -15.93 -6.25 -13.97
CA SER A 346 -16.05 -5.54 -12.70
C SER A 346 -14.86 -5.76 -11.78
N THR A 347 -14.38 -6.99 -11.70
CA THR A 347 -13.24 -7.32 -10.85
C THR A 347 -11.95 -6.74 -11.41
N ARG A 348 -11.78 -6.70 -12.74
CA ARG A 348 -10.66 -6.00 -13.39
C ARG A 348 -10.67 -4.51 -13.08
N ALA A 349 -11.83 -3.86 -13.14
CA ALA A 349 -11.94 -2.45 -12.76
C ALA A 349 -11.60 -2.21 -11.29
N GLY A 350 -12.02 -3.11 -10.39
CA GLY A 350 -11.63 -3.11 -8.98
C GLY A 350 -10.13 -3.26 -8.76
N ALA A 351 -9.48 -4.19 -9.47
CA ALA A 351 -8.04 -4.40 -9.42
C ALA A 351 -7.26 -3.16 -9.89
N LEU A 352 -7.71 -2.53 -10.99
CA LEU A 352 -7.13 -1.28 -11.50
C LEU A 352 -7.28 -0.11 -10.52
N ALA A 353 -8.37 -0.05 -9.75
CA ALA A 353 -8.55 0.97 -8.72
C ALA A 353 -7.56 0.84 -7.55
N GLN A 354 -7.00 -0.35 -7.35
CA GLN A 354 -6.09 -0.70 -6.27
C GLN A 354 -4.60 -0.67 -6.67
N VAL A 355 -4.26 -0.20 -7.86
CA VAL A 355 -2.86 -0.06 -8.33
C VAL A 355 -2.01 0.82 -7.39
N MET A 356 -2.64 1.77 -6.68
CA MET A 356 -1.95 2.64 -5.71
C MET A 356 -1.70 1.99 -4.34
N ALA A 357 -2.32 0.83 -4.05
CA ALA A 357 -2.30 0.22 -2.73
C ALA A 357 -0.89 -0.14 -2.22
N PRO A 358 0.02 -0.73 -3.03
CA PRO A 358 1.37 -1.07 -2.55
C PRO A 358 2.15 0.16 -2.09
N MET A 359 2.07 1.27 -2.84
CA MET A 359 2.75 2.52 -2.46
C MET A 359 2.10 3.20 -1.25
N LEU A 360 0.77 3.13 -1.13
CA LEU A 360 0.09 3.63 0.06
C LEU A 360 0.50 2.83 1.29
N ALA A 361 0.61 1.51 1.19
CA ALA A 361 1.10 0.66 2.28
C ALA A 361 2.56 0.99 2.65
N ILE A 362 3.45 1.22 1.67
CA ILE A 362 4.83 1.66 1.91
C ILE A 362 4.87 3.02 2.63
N LEU A 363 4.01 3.96 2.24
CA LEU A 363 3.92 5.27 2.89
C LEU A 363 3.52 5.14 4.37
N LEU A 364 2.60 4.21 4.69
CA LEU A 364 2.21 3.92 6.07
C LEU A 364 3.33 3.24 6.87
N VAL A 365 4.05 2.29 6.26
CA VAL A 365 5.26 1.65 6.83
C VAL A 365 6.29 2.72 7.17
N PHE A 366 6.60 3.57 6.19
CA PHE A 366 7.58 4.64 6.31
C PHE A 366 7.21 5.66 7.39
N GLY A 367 5.94 6.10 7.41
CA GLY A 367 5.45 7.01 8.43
C GLY A 367 5.54 6.42 9.83
N ARG A 368 5.26 5.12 9.99
CA ARG A 368 5.44 4.42 11.26
C ARG A 368 6.90 4.33 11.68
N GLN A 369 7.81 3.96 10.78
CA GLN A 369 9.24 3.89 11.10
C GLN A 369 9.77 5.24 11.58
N ARG A 370 9.47 6.32 10.83
CA ARG A 370 9.86 7.67 11.24
C ARG A 370 9.26 8.08 12.58
N TRP A 371 8.03 7.69 12.85
CA TRP A 371 7.38 7.97 14.13
C TRP A 371 8.10 7.28 15.30
N LEU A 372 8.49 6.01 15.14
CA LEU A 372 9.23 5.26 16.15
C LEU A 372 10.63 5.84 16.37
N ASP A 373 11.33 6.23 15.29
CA ASP A 373 12.66 6.84 15.37
C ASP A 373 12.64 8.15 16.18
N VAL A 374 11.58 8.94 16.08
CA VAL A 374 11.46 10.23 16.75
C VAL A 374 11.02 10.10 18.21
N ARG A 375 10.11 9.17 18.53
CA ARG A 375 9.48 9.09 19.86
C ARG A 375 10.00 7.97 20.77
N GLY A 376 10.79 7.03 20.25
CA GLY A 376 11.47 5.99 21.03
C GLY A 376 10.58 4.96 21.75
N SER A 377 9.27 5.17 21.89
CA SER A 377 8.31 4.21 22.48
C SER A 377 6.87 4.46 22.03
N GLU A 378 6.02 3.41 22.07
CA GLU A 378 4.61 3.45 21.64
C GLU A 378 3.66 4.11 22.66
N ASP A 379 4.04 4.25 23.93
CA ASP A 379 3.13 4.57 25.04
C ASP A 379 2.50 5.97 25.00
N ASN A 380 3.08 6.92 24.25
CA ASN A 380 2.61 8.31 24.17
C ASN A 380 1.90 8.65 22.84
N ALA A 381 1.46 7.64 22.07
CA ALA A 381 0.82 7.83 20.77
C ALA A 381 -0.67 8.21 20.88
N LYS A 382 -1.01 9.35 21.50
CA LYS A 382 -2.38 9.87 21.49
C LYS A 382 -2.59 10.86 20.33
N GLU A 383 -3.32 10.34 19.33
CA GLU A 383 -4.44 10.95 18.58
C GLU A 383 -4.27 11.52 17.15
N THR A 384 -3.23 12.27 16.77
CA THR A 384 -3.33 12.97 15.45
C THR A 384 -2.90 12.15 14.21
N VAL A 385 -1.80 11.41 14.28
CA VAL A 385 -1.27 10.65 13.11
C VAL A 385 -2.15 9.46 12.68
N PRO A 386 -2.80 8.71 13.58
CA PRO A 386 -3.64 7.58 13.19
C PRO A 386 -4.84 7.95 12.31
N VAL A 387 -5.36 9.17 12.41
CA VAL A 387 -6.58 9.59 11.67
C VAL A 387 -6.35 9.56 10.16
N PHE A 388 -5.24 10.12 9.68
CA PHE A 388 -4.90 10.10 8.26
C PHE A 388 -4.68 8.68 7.72
N TYR A 389 -4.18 7.77 8.56
CA TYR A 389 -3.99 6.37 8.17
C TYR A 389 -5.32 5.66 7.98
N TYR A 390 -6.24 5.78 8.94
CA TYR A 390 -7.58 5.20 8.82
C TYR A 390 -8.37 5.82 7.67
N LEU A 391 -8.29 7.14 7.49
CA LEU A 391 -8.97 7.83 6.39
C LEU A 391 -8.46 7.36 5.02
N ALA A 392 -7.14 7.24 4.85
CA ALA A 392 -6.54 6.75 3.61
C ALA A 392 -6.98 5.32 3.28
N VAL A 393 -6.98 4.41 4.26
CA VAL A 393 -7.39 3.02 4.07
C VAL A 393 -8.88 2.90 3.77
N ASN A 394 -9.73 3.64 4.47
CA ASN A 394 -11.17 3.64 4.22
C ASN A 394 -11.51 4.27 2.86
N ALA A 395 -10.81 5.34 2.47
CA ALA A 395 -10.98 5.95 1.15
C ALA A 395 -10.56 4.98 0.02
N ALA A 396 -9.46 4.25 0.21
CA ALA A 396 -9.04 3.19 -0.72
C ALA A 396 -10.09 2.06 -0.83
N LEU A 397 -10.67 1.64 0.29
CA LEU A 397 -11.74 0.65 0.32
C LEU A 397 -12.99 1.15 -0.44
N VAL A 398 -13.44 2.37 -0.15
CA VAL A 398 -14.59 2.99 -0.83
C VAL A 398 -14.32 3.09 -2.33
N LYS A 399 -13.13 3.54 -2.74
CA LYS A 399 -12.74 3.58 -4.16
C LYS A 399 -12.84 2.20 -4.82
N MET A 400 -12.38 1.14 -4.15
CA MET A 400 -12.47 -0.23 -4.66
C MET A 400 -13.94 -0.67 -4.84
N LEU A 401 -14.77 -0.46 -3.81
CA LEU A 401 -16.18 -0.83 -3.85
C LEU A 401 -16.94 -0.07 -4.94
N LEU A 402 -16.61 1.20 -5.17
CA LEU A 402 -17.19 2.01 -6.25
C LEU A 402 -16.70 1.60 -7.64
N ALA A 403 -15.44 1.17 -7.78
CA ALA A 403 -14.92 0.63 -9.02
C ALA A 403 -15.65 -0.66 -9.41
N PHE A 404 -15.80 -1.56 -8.44
CA PHE A 404 -16.50 -2.83 -8.60
C PHE A 404 -18.01 -2.63 -8.84
N GLY A 405 -18.69 -1.87 -7.99
CA GLY A 405 -20.14 -1.65 -8.09
C GLY A 405 -20.55 -0.82 -9.31
N GLY A 406 -19.76 0.20 -9.68
CA GLY A 406 -20.12 1.09 -10.79
C GLY A 406 -20.06 0.39 -12.16
N THR A 407 -19.18 -0.60 -12.33
CA THR A 407 -19.14 -1.42 -13.56
C THR A 407 -20.29 -2.41 -13.62
N ALA A 408 -20.60 -3.08 -12.50
CA ALA A 408 -21.74 -3.98 -12.42
C ALA A 408 -23.07 -3.25 -12.70
N LEU A 409 -23.22 -2.03 -12.19
CA LEU A 409 -24.40 -1.19 -12.44
C LEU A 409 -24.49 -0.74 -13.91
N ALA A 410 -23.36 -0.39 -14.53
CA ALA A 410 -23.32 0.00 -15.94
C ALA A 410 -23.78 -1.14 -16.86
N GLU A 411 -23.39 -2.38 -16.55
CA GLU A 411 -23.82 -3.54 -17.32
C GLU A 411 -25.28 -3.94 -17.06
N ALA A 412 -25.77 -3.82 -15.82
CA ALA A 412 -27.20 -3.99 -15.52
C ALA A 412 -28.08 -2.97 -16.27
N ALA A 413 -27.62 -1.71 -16.35
CA ALA A 413 -28.31 -0.68 -17.10
C ALA A 413 -28.28 -0.95 -18.62
N ALA A 414 -27.17 -1.47 -19.14
CA ALA A 414 -27.05 -1.87 -20.54
C ALA A 414 -27.99 -3.05 -20.90
N ALA A 415 -28.14 -4.03 -20.01
CA ALA A 415 -29.05 -5.15 -20.19
C ALA A 415 -30.53 -4.73 -20.20
N THR A 416 -30.88 -3.64 -19.51
CA THR A 416 -32.25 -3.11 -19.46
C THR A 416 -32.57 -2.25 -20.69
N SER A 417 -31.56 -1.71 -21.38
CA SER A 417 -31.72 -0.76 -22.50
C SER A 417 -31.86 -1.43 -23.87
N GLN A 418 -32.23 -2.71 -23.92
CA GLN A 418 -32.36 -3.49 -25.16
C GLN A 418 -33.72 -3.24 -25.87
N GLU A 419 -34.21 -2.00 -25.88
CA GLU A 419 -35.35 -1.56 -26.69
C GLU A 419 -34.90 -0.60 -27.80
N GLU A 420 -35.30 -0.96 -29.03
CA GLU A 420 -35.09 -0.38 -30.38
C GLU A 420 -34.09 0.77 -30.65
N PRO A 421 -33.27 0.67 -31.71
CA PRO A 421 -32.36 1.73 -32.13
C PRO A 421 -33.14 2.90 -32.73
N ARG A 422 -33.32 3.99 -31.98
CA ARG A 422 -33.74 5.27 -32.56
C ARG A 422 -32.59 5.89 -33.32
N ALA A 423 -32.80 6.07 -34.62
CA ALA A 423 -31.84 6.56 -35.60
C ALA A 423 -31.65 8.09 -35.53
N ASP A 424 -31.18 8.61 -34.40
CA ASP A 424 -30.78 10.02 -34.29
C ASP A 424 -29.33 10.09 -33.78
N GLY A 425 -28.43 10.58 -34.64
CA GLY A 425 -26.97 10.58 -34.48
C GLY A 425 -26.41 11.52 -33.40
N GLU A 426 -26.91 11.44 -32.16
CA GLU A 426 -26.25 12.06 -31.02
C GLU A 426 -25.22 11.10 -30.41
N ALA A 427 -23.94 11.39 -30.66
CA ALA A 427 -22.83 10.69 -30.06
C ALA A 427 -22.91 10.68 -28.51
N GLY A 428 -23.27 9.53 -27.93
CA GLY A 428 -22.75 9.04 -26.65
C GLY A 428 -23.10 9.86 -25.40
N ARG A 429 -24.38 10.20 -25.17
CA ARG A 429 -24.80 10.73 -23.85
C ARG A 429 -24.73 9.62 -22.80
N LYS A 430 -23.59 9.47 -22.12
CA LYS A 430 -23.41 8.55 -20.97
C LYS A 430 -24.61 8.63 -20.02
N SER A 431 -25.19 7.49 -19.67
CA SER A 431 -26.33 7.36 -18.76
C SER A 431 -26.04 8.06 -17.43
N ALA A 432 -27.05 8.72 -16.84
CA ALA A 432 -26.96 9.43 -15.57
C ALA A 432 -26.23 8.64 -14.44
N PRO A 433 -26.49 7.33 -14.21
CA PRO A 433 -25.81 6.57 -13.15
C PRO A 433 -24.31 6.42 -13.36
N SER A 434 -23.84 6.30 -14.62
CA SER A 434 -22.41 6.17 -14.90
C SER A 434 -21.64 7.46 -14.53
N ARG A 435 -22.23 8.62 -14.79
CA ARG A 435 -21.63 9.94 -14.44
C ARG A 435 -21.48 10.12 -12.94
N VAL A 436 -22.48 9.68 -12.16
CA VAL A 436 -22.43 9.74 -10.70
C VAL A 436 -21.31 8.85 -10.16
N SER A 437 -21.16 7.62 -10.68
CA SER A 437 -20.09 6.72 -10.26
C SER A 437 -18.68 7.25 -10.59
N ASP A 438 -18.51 7.87 -11.77
CA ASP A 438 -17.25 8.49 -12.17
C ASP A 438 -16.91 9.70 -11.27
N GLY A 439 -17.90 10.54 -10.94
CA GLY A 439 -17.74 11.66 -10.02
C GLY A 439 -17.35 11.22 -8.61
N LEU A 440 -17.97 10.16 -8.08
CA LEU A 440 -17.67 9.66 -6.74
C LEU A 440 -16.28 8.99 -6.66
N ARG A 441 -15.84 8.32 -7.72
CA ARG A 441 -14.46 7.82 -7.82
C ARG A 441 -13.44 8.95 -7.83
N ALA A 442 -13.72 10.03 -8.56
CA ALA A 442 -12.88 11.22 -8.56
C ALA A 442 -12.80 11.88 -7.18
N LEU A 443 -13.90 11.93 -6.43
CA LEU A 443 -13.89 12.40 -5.03
C LEU A 443 -13.01 11.53 -4.14
N ALA A 444 -13.10 10.20 -4.28
CA ALA A 444 -12.25 9.27 -3.54
C ALA A 444 -10.76 9.47 -3.88
N ASP A 445 -10.42 9.73 -5.15
CA ASP A 445 -9.04 10.04 -5.57
C ASP A 445 -8.49 11.34 -4.94
N VAL A 446 -9.32 12.39 -4.84
CA VAL A 446 -8.96 13.62 -4.13
C VAL A 446 -8.72 13.33 -2.65
N CYS A 447 -9.63 12.58 -2.02
CA CYS A 447 -9.50 12.22 -0.60
C CYS A 447 -8.20 11.45 -0.34
N ILE A 448 -7.88 10.44 -1.16
CA ILE A 448 -6.62 9.69 -1.05
C ILE A 448 -5.41 10.61 -1.22
N SER A 449 -5.46 11.52 -2.20
CA SER A 449 -4.36 12.46 -2.47
C SER A 449 -4.10 13.42 -1.30
N VAL A 450 -5.17 13.96 -0.69
CA VAL A 450 -5.09 14.80 0.52
C VAL A 450 -4.52 14.01 1.69
N CYS A 451 -4.95 12.76 1.88
CA CYS A 451 -4.42 11.90 2.94
C CYS A 451 -2.93 11.62 2.74
N VAL A 452 -2.50 11.31 1.52
CA VAL A 452 -1.09 11.09 1.18
C VAL A 452 -0.26 12.33 1.48
N ALA A 453 -0.72 13.51 1.05
CA ALA A 453 -0.04 14.78 1.34
C ALA A 453 0.03 15.04 2.85
N GLY A 454 -1.05 14.74 3.58
CA GLY A 454 -1.09 14.81 5.04
C GLY A 454 -0.07 13.90 5.70
N VAL A 455 0.03 12.63 5.29
CA VAL A 455 1.02 11.68 5.83
C VAL A 455 2.45 12.09 5.50
N ILE A 456 2.73 12.53 4.26
CA ILE A 456 4.04 13.05 3.87
C ILE A 456 4.38 14.30 4.70
N GLY A 457 3.42 15.21 4.87
CA GLY A 457 3.55 16.40 5.70
C GLY A 457 3.86 16.05 7.15
N CYS A 458 3.14 15.08 7.74
CA CYS A 458 3.45 14.56 9.07
C CYS A 458 4.88 14.03 9.14
N VAL A 459 5.35 13.25 8.15
CA VAL A 459 6.71 12.70 8.15
C VAL A 459 7.78 13.79 8.08
N VAL A 460 7.60 14.79 7.23
CA VAL A 460 8.59 15.87 7.03
C VAL A 460 8.57 16.87 8.19
N LEU A 461 7.39 17.21 8.71
CA LEU A 461 7.19 18.25 9.73
C LEU A 461 7.19 17.72 11.16
N LEU A 462 7.45 16.43 11.37
CA LEU A 462 7.54 15.81 12.69
C LEU A 462 8.70 16.43 13.48
N HIS A 463 8.37 17.40 14.33
CA HIS A 463 9.25 17.96 15.34
C HIS A 463 9.08 17.21 16.67
N GLY A 464 10.19 16.91 17.34
CA GLY A 464 10.15 16.38 18.70
C GLY A 464 9.51 17.41 19.63
N THR A 465 8.60 16.96 20.50
CA THR A 465 7.86 17.82 21.44
C THR A 465 8.72 18.31 22.61
N ASP A 466 9.98 17.89 22.70
CA ASP A 466 10.91 18.31 23.75
C ASP A 466 11.82 19.41 23.20
N GLY A 467 11.66 20.62 23.75
CA GLY A 467 12.14 21.91 23.25
C GLY A 467 13.64 22.13 23.05
N GLN A 468 14.44 21.11 22.73
CA GLN A 468 15.82 21.24 22.28
C GLN A 468 16.29 19.94 21.61
N LYS A 469 15.99 19.74 20.33
CA LYS A 469 16.84 18.99 19.39
C LYS A 469 16.38 19.23 17.96
N ALA A 470 17.34 19.54 17.09
CA ALA A 470 17.16 19.47 15.64
C ALA A 470 16.53 18.11 15.29
N THR A 471 15.57 18.12 14.37
CA THR A 471 14.97 16.88 13.87
C THR A 471 16.09 15.91 13.49
N PRO A 472 16.07 14.64 13.96
CA PRO A 472 17.10 13.70 13.59
C PRO A 472 17.11 13.59 12.06
N GLU A 473 18.28 13.80 11.46
CA GLU A 473 18.42 13.77 10.01
C GLU A 473 17.86 12.46 9.47
N LEU A 474 17.06 12.55 8.40
CA LEU A 474 16.55 11.36 7.74
C LEU A 474 17.75 10.55 7.25
N SER A 475 17.75 9.24 7.51
CA SER A 475 18.79 8.38 6.94
C SER A 475 18.78 8.51 5.42
N SER A 476 19.93 8.31 4.79
CA SER A 476 20.07 8.44 3.35
C SER A 476 19.09 7.55 2.58
N THR A 477 18.83 6.36 3.11
CA THR A 477 17.89 5.39 2.54
C THR A 477 16.44 5.87 2.68
N LEU A 478 16.05 6.39 3.84
CA LEU A 478 14.72 6.92 4.08
C LEU A 478 14.43 8.17 3.24
N THR A 479 15.43 9.01 3.01
CA THR A 479 15.33 10.17 2.11
C THR A 479 15.05 9.72 0.67
N ALA A 480 15.72 8.67 0.20
CA ALA A 480 15.48 8.12 -1.13
C ALA A 480 14.07 7.51 -1.27
N VAL A 481 13.60 6.79 -0.25
CA VAL A 481 12.21 6.25 -0.22
C VAL A 481 11.19 7.39 -0.26
N LEU A 482 11.39 8.45 0.52
CA LEU A 482 10.51 9.62 0.52
C LEU A 482 10.46 10.29 -0.86
N ALA A 483 11.60 10.45 -1.53
CA ALA A 483 11.65 11.01 -2.87
C ALA A 483 10.88 10.16 -3.89
N LEU A 484 11.01 8.82 -3.83
CA LEU A 484 10.25 7.90 -4.69
C LEU A 484 8.74 7.93 -4.40
N LEU A 485 8.34 8.08 -3.13
CA LEU A 485 6.94 8.24 -2.75
C LEU A 485 6.36 9.55 -3.33
N ILE A 486 7.07 10.66 -3.16
CA ILE A 486 6.67 11.97 -3.72
C ILE A 486 6.57 11.90 -5.24
N GLN A 487 7.56 11.28 -5.90
CA GLN A 487 7.55 11.06 -7.35
C GLN A 487 6.33 10.25 -7.79
N TYR A 488 6.06 9.14 -7.08
CA TYR A 488 4.96 8.26 -7.45
C TYR A 488 3.62 8.95 -7.34
N PHE A 489 3.30 9.50 -6.16
CA PHE A 489 2.03 10.17 -5.94
C PHE A 489 1.90 11.46 -6.75
N GLY A 490 3.01 12.15 -7.02
CA GLY A 490 3.05 13.32 -7.90
C GLY A 490 2.51 13.02 -9.30
N ILE A 491 2.86 11.87 -9.88
CA ILE A 491 2.35 11.46 -11.21
C ILE A 491 0.85 11.15 -11.17
N TYR A 492 0.35 10.55 -10.09
CA TYR A 492 -1.09 10.31 -9.93
C TYR A 492 -1.87 11.61 -9.76
N VAL A 493 -1.37 12.55 -8.97
CA VAL A 493 -1.98 13.88 -8.81
C VAL A 493 -1.98 14.62 -10.15
N LEU A 494 -0.87 14.60 -10.90
CA LEU A 494 -0.80 15.19 -12.23
C LEU A 494 -1.79 14.54 -13.21
N SER A 495 -1.91 13.20 -13.17
CA SER A 495 -2.87 12.43 -13.99
C SER A 495 -4.31 12.81 -13.66
N PHE A 496 -4.62 12.96 -12.36
CA PHE A 496 -5.92 13.40 -11.89
C PHE A 496 -6.24 14.83 -12.36
N LEU A 497 -5.34 15.78 -12.16
CA LEU A 497 -5.51 17.18 -12.59
C LEU A 497 -5.70 17.29 -14.11
N ALA A 498 -4.93 16.50 -14.87
CA ALA A 498 -5.09 16.45 -16.33
C ALA A 498 -6.47 15.92 -16.73
N GLY A 499 -6.97 14.92 -15.99
CA GLY A 499 -8.30 14.32 -16.14
C GLY A 499 -9.44 15.28 -15.82
N VAL A 500 -9.38 15.99 -14.69
CA VAL A 500 -10.43 16.94 -14.25
C VAL A 500 -10.72 17.97 -15.32
N GLY A 501 -9.71 18.65 -15.85
CA GLY A 501 -10.02 19.68 -16.84
C GLY A 501 -10.38 19.12 -18.23
N LYS A 502 -10.35 17.80 -18.49
CA LYS A 502 -10.99 17.26 -19.72
C LYS A 502 -12.48 17.61 -19.75
N ALA A 503 -13.10 17.73 -18.57
CA ALA A 503 -14.48 18.15 -18.45
C ALA A 503 -14.68 19.65 -18.74
N ALA A 504 -13.60 20.44 -18.79
CA ALA A 504 -13.65 21.89 -18.92
C ALA A 504 -13.30 22.42 -20.32
N ASP A 505 -12.50 21.71 -21.14
CA ASP A 505 -12.13 22.21 -22.49
C ASP A 505 -11.58 21.12 -23.45
N GLN A 506 -11.91 21.24 -24.74
CA GLN A 506 -11.78 20.21 -25.79
C GLN A 506 -10.51 20.37 -26.67
N ASN A 507 -9.37 20.75 -26.06
CA ASN A 507 -8.14 21.03 -26.81
C ASN A 507 -7.26 19.80 -27.10
N CYS A 508 -6.75 19.68 -28.34
CA CYS A 508 -5.95 18.56 -28.86
C CYS A 508 -4.60 18.33 -28.12
N LEU A 509 -3.96 19.41 -27.64
CA LEU A 509 -2.73 19.33 -26.83
C LEU A 509 -2.94 18.55 -25.52
N ARG A 510 -4.16 18.55 -24.99
CA ARG A 510 -4.53 17.92 -23.72
C ARG A 510 -4.52 16.39 -23.82
N GLY A 511 -4.96 15.83 -24.95
CA GLY A 511 -4.93 14.39 -25.21
C GLY A 511 -3.52 13.81 -25.16
N ARG A 512 -2.53 14.57 -25.64
CA ARG A 512 -1.11 14.17 -25.59
C ARG A 512 -0.59 14.07 -24.16
N THR A 513 -0.85 15.09 -23.34
CA THR A 513 -0.43 15.11 -21.93
C THR A 513 -0.99 13.93 -21.14
N LEU A 514 -2.23 13.55 -21.42
CA LEU A 514 -2.88 12.43 -20.74
C LEU A 514 -2.32 11.06 -21.14
N ASN A 515 -2.02 10.87 -22.42
CA ASN A 515 -1.35 9.65 -22.87
C ASN A 515 0.08 9.56 -22.33
N ALA A 516 0.78 10.69 -22.25
CA ALA A 516 2.11 10.74 -21.64
C ALA A 516 2.06 10.42 -20.15
N LEU A 517 1.13 11.02 -19.41
CA LEU A 517 0.95 10.75 -17.98
C LEU A 517 0.55 9.29 -17.71
N ALA A 518 -0.29 8.69 -18.55
CA ALA A 518 -0.60 7.26 -18.47
C ALA A 518 0.66 6.41 -18.66
N THR A 519 1.46 6.71 -19.69
CA THR A 519 2.71 5.98 -19.97
C THR A 519 3.75 6.18 -18.86
N ALA A 520 3.79 7.37 -18.25
CA ALA A 520 4.62 7.65 -17.09
C ALA A 520 4.15 6.90 -15.84
N GLY A 521 2.84 6.74 -15.66
CA GLY A 521 2.26 5.87 -14.62
C GLY A 521 2.76 4.44 -14.75
N ASP A 522 2.76 3.88 -15.96
CA ASP A 522 3.28 2.54 -16.24
C ASP A 522 4.80 2.44 -15.98
N ALA A 523 5.57 3.46 -16.37
CA ALA A 523 7.01 3.54 -16.10
C ALA A 523 7.33 3.59 -14.60
N ASN A 524 6.44 4.20 -13.82
CA ASN A 524 6.56 4.41 -12.39
C ASN A 524 6.12 3.19 -11.55
N ALA A 525 5.62 2.12 -12.17
CA ALA A 525 5.29 0.86 -11.51
C ALA A 525 6.50 0.15 -10.87
N VAL A 526 7.73 0.54 -11.24
CA VAL A 526 8.99 0.05 -10.66
C VAL A 526 9.26 0.60 -9.25
N CYS A 527 8.71 1.77 -8.93
CA CYS A 527 9.01 2.48 -7.68
C CYS A 527 8.65 1.71 -6.40
N PRO A 528 7.47 1.06 -6.25
CA PRO A 528 7.17 0.34 -5.01
C PRO A 528 8.16 -0.78 -4.68
N ILE A 529 8.74 -1.44 -5.68
CA ILE A 529 9.76 -2.47 -5.42
C ILE A 529 11.09 -1.85 -5.01
N LEU A 530 11.52 -0.77 -5.66
CA LEU A 530 12.70 -0.03 -5.22
C LEU A 530 12.55 0.44 -3.77
N CYS A 531 11.39 1.02 -3.42
CA CYS A 531 11.09 1.41 -2.05
C CYS A 531 11.15 0.24 -1.07
N SER A 532 10.53 -0.90 -1.41
CA SER A 532 10.56 -2.09 -0.55
C SER A 532 11.98 -2.62 -0.34
N LEU A 533 12.82 -2.60 -1.39
CA LEU A 533 14.22 -3.03 -1.32
C LEU A 533 15.04 -2.09 -0.43
N PHE A 534 14.84 -0.78 -0.57
CA PHE A 534 15.51 0.22 0.27
C PHE A 534 15.11 0.08 1.73
N LEU A 535 13.81 -0.13 2.02
CA LEU A 535 13.32 -0.38 3.37
C LEU A 535 13.92 -1.65 3.98
N VAL A 536 14.04 -2.73 3.22
CA VAL A 536 14.66 -3.97 3.70
C VAL A 536 16.14 -3.75 4.02
N VAL A 537 16.85 -3.00 3.19
CA VAL A 537 18.26 -2.65 3.44
C VAL A 537 18.41 -1.80 4.70
N SER A 538 17.52 -0.83 4.94
CA SER A 538 17.57 -0.03 6.17
C SER A 538 17.22 -0.84 7.41
N ILE A 539 16.22 -1.72 7.33
CA ILE A 539 15.84 -2.62 8.43
C ILE A 539 17.00 -3.56 8.77
N ARG A 540 17.60 -4.17 7.75
CA ARG A 540 18.74 -5.07 7.94
C ARG A 540 19.96 -4.35 8.52
N ALA A 541 20.21 -3.09 8.13
CA ALA A 541 21.25 -2.29 8.76
C ALA A 541 20.96 -2.07 10.25
N ALA A 542 19.72 -1.73 10.61
CA ALA A 542 19.31 -1.48 11.99
C ALA A 542 19.45 -2.70 12.91
N GLU A 543 19.39 -3.93 12.37
CA GLU A 543 19.64 -5.15 13.14
C GLU A 543 21.07 -5.22 13.73
N PHE A 544 22.03 -4.51 13.13
CA PHE A 544 23.41 -4.43 13.61
C PHE A 544 23.61 -3.33 14.67
N GLY A 545 22.69 -2.38 14.78
CA GLY A 545 22.71 -1.35 15.82
C GLY A 545 21.77 -0.18 15.54
N PRO A 546 21.39 0.60 16.57
CA PRO A 546 20.42 1.69 16.43
C PRO A 546 20.89 2.85 15.54
N SER A 547 22.19 3.00 15.32
CA SER A 547 22.80 4.04 14.46
C SER A 547 23.55 3.46 13.26
N ALA A 548 23.31 2.18 12.96
CA ALA A 548 23.88 1.50 11.83
C ALA A 548 23.20 1.97 10.54
N VAL A 549 24.00 2.42 9.57
CA VAL A 549 23.54 2.75 8.22
C VAL A 549 24.18 1.80 7.21
N PRO A 550 23.55 1.61 6.03
CA PRO A 550 24.11 0.78 4.98
C PRO A 550 25.51 1.23 4.56
N GLN A 551 26.30 0.33 3.97
CA GLN A 551 27.63 0.66 3.45
C GLN A 551 27.60 1.89 2.52
N ALA A 552 28.59 2.78 2.62
CA ALA A 552 28.58 4.05 1.88
C ALA A 552 28.39 3.89 0.35
N TRP A 553 29.01 2.88 -0.25
CA TRP A 553 28.84 2.60 -1.68
C TRP A 553 27.41 2.13 -2.02
N VAL A 554 26.77 1.35 -1.14
CA VAL A 554 25.36 0.95 -1.28
C VAL A 554 24.46 2.19 -1.20
N GLN A 555 24.77 3.13 -0.30
CA GLN A 555 24.03 4.39 -0.22
C GLN A 555 24.15 5.21 -1.52
N SER A 556 25.34 5.28 -2.12
CA SER A 556 25.52 5.92 -3.43
C SER A 556 24.69 5.24 -4.53
N CYS A 557 24.61 3.89 -4.52
CA CYS A 557 23.76 3.14 -5.44
C CYS A 557 22.27 3.39 -5.22
N ILE A 558 21.81 3.53 -3.97
CA ILE A 558 20.43 3.88 -3.61
C ILE A 558 20.07 5.25 -4.20
N TYR A 559 20.91 6.27 -3.99
CA TYR A 559 20.70 7.60 -4.58
C TYR A 559 20.78 7.57 -6.11
N GLY A 560 21.68 6.78 -6.68
CA GLY A 560 21.78 6.58 -8.13
C GLY A 560 20.49 5.99 -8.71
N CYS A 561 19.90 4.99 -8.06
CA CYS A 561 18.62 4.41 -8.45
C CYS A 561 17.47 5.43 -8.37
N MET A 562 17.43 6.23 -7.30
CA MET A 562 16.44 7.30 -7.12
C MET A 562 16.49 8.31 -8.27
N TRP A 563 17.66 8.91 -8.53
CA TRP A 563 17.83 9.88 -9.62
C TRP A 563 17.59 9.26 -10.99
N SER A 564 18.03 8.01 -11.21
CA SER A 564 17.82 7.33 -12.48
C SER A 564 16.33 7.05 -12.74
N SER A 565 15.57 6.69 -11.71
CA SER A 565 14.12 6.50 -11.84
C SER A 565 13.40 7.80 -12.21
N LEU A 566 13.82 8.93 -11.62
CA LEU A 566 13.26 10.25 -11.93
C LEU A 566 13.56 10.62 -13.39
N LEU A 567 14.81 10.47 -13.82
CA LEU A 567 15.22 10.72 -15.21
C LEU A 567 14.50 9.79 -16.20
N TYR A 568 14.29 8.53 -15.85
CA TYR A 568 13.52 7.59 -16.68
C TYR A 568 12.09 8.08 -16.91
N ILE A 569 11.40 8.54 -15.86
CA ILE A 569 10.03 9.06 -16.01
C ILE A 569 10.00 10.34 -16.84
N VAL A 570 10.92 11.28 -16.57
CA VAL A 570 11.00 12.54 -17.33
C VAL A 570 11.27 12.28 -18.81
N THR A 571 12.15 11.32 -19.13
CA THR A 571 12.45 10.95 -20.52
C THR A 571 11.29 10.19 -21.19
N VAL A 572 10.52 9.36 -20.46
CA VAL A 572 9.28 8.74 -20.98
C VAL A 572 8.22 9.79 -21.29
N MET A 573 7.99 10.73 -20.38
CA MET A 573 7.09 11.86 -20.58
C MET A 573 7.50 12.69 -21.81
N ALA A 574 8.78 13.04 -21.91
CA ALA A 574 9.30 13.82 -23.02
C ALA A 574 9.18 13.08 -24.36
N THR A 575 9.42 11.77 -24.39
CA THR A 575 9.22 10.96 -25.60
C THR A 575 7.76 10.98 -26.05
N CYS A 576 6.80 10.86 -25.13
CA CYS A 576 5.38 10.92 -25.48
C CYS A 576 4.93 12.31 -25.96
N MET A 577 5.60 13.39 -25.55
CA MET A 577 5.33 14.74 -26.05
C MET A 577 5.90 14.95 -27.46
N VAL A 578 7.03 14.32 -27.79
CA VAL A 578 7.75 14.49 -29.06
C VAL A 578 7.25 13.52 -30.14
N ALA A 579 7.00 12.27 -29.76
CA ALA A 579 6.39 11.25 -30.60
C ALA A 579 4.87 11.48 -30.62
N ASN A 580 4.38 12.21 -31.62
CA ASN A 580 2.95 12.41 -31.82
C ASN A 580 2.20 11.06 -31.74
N PRO A 581 1.08 10.93 -31.00
CA PRO A 581 0.22 9.78 -31.19
C PRO A 581 -0.41 9.84 -32.59
N PRO A 582 -0.57 8.71 -33.28
CA PRO A 582 -1.42 8.67 -34.47
C PRO A 582 -2.82 9.09 -34.03
N VAL A 583 -3.34 10.12 -34.68
CA VAL A 583 -4.77 10.37 -34.65
C VAL A 583 -5.40 9.16 -35.32
N ALA A 584 -6.28 8.46 -34.60
CA ALA A 584 -7.15 7.44 -35.18
C ALA A 584 -7.86 8.06 -36.39
N ASP A 585 -8.03 7.27 -37.44
CA ASP A 585 -8.53 7.65 -38.77
C ASP A 585 -7.41 8.04 -39.74
N LEU A 586 -6.67 7.04 -40.21
CA LEU A 586 -6.21 6.88 -41.60
C LEU A 586 -5.37 5.59 -41.69
N GLU A 587 -5.86 4.61 -42.46
CA GLU A 587 -5.24 3.31 -42.77
C GLU A 587 -3.95 3.41 -43.62
N GLN A 588 -3.12 4.43 -43.40
CA GLN A 588 -1.83 4.54 -44.08
C GLN A 588 -0.70 4.21 -43.11
N PRO A 589 0.31 3.44 -43.55
CA PRO A 589 1.56 3.32 -42.82
C PRO A 589 2.23 4.69 -42.91
N GLN A 590 1.89 5.60 -41.99
CA GLN A 590 2.56 6.89 -41.89
C GLN A 590 3.99 6.60 -41.49
N GLN A 591 4.82 6.59 -42.53
CA GLN A 591 6.26 6.60 -42.52
C GLN A 591 6.72 7.52 -41.39
N GLN A 592 7.16 6.89 -40.30
CA GLN A 592 7.73 7.56 -39.14
C GLN A 592 8.83 8.47 -39.68
N ARG A 593 8.54 9.77 -39.78
CA ARG A 593 9.56 10.77 -40.06
C ARG A 593 10.52 10.70 -38.88
N HIS A 594 11.61 9.95 -39.06
CA HIS A 594 12.65 9.70 -38.06
C HIS A 594 13.19 11.04 -37.56
N LYS A 595 12.57 11.60 -36.53
CA LYS A 595 13.14 12.72 -35.80
C LYS A 595 14.29 12.12 -34.99
N PRO A 596 15.56 12.49 -35.25
CA PRO A 596 16.71 11.99 -34.48
C PRO A 596 16.52 12.20 -32.97
N MET A 597 15.73 13.19 -32.59
CA MET A 597 15.29 13.44 -31.22
C MET A 597 14.62 12.23 -30.56
N VAL A 598 13.72 11.49 -31.23
CA VAL A 598 13.04 10.33 -30.62
C VAL A 598 14.03 9.20 -30.34
N TYR A 599 14.98 8.95 -31.25
CA TYR A 599 16.05 7.98 -31.02
C TYR A 599 16.97 8.39 -29.87
N LEU A 600 17.31 9.67 -29.77
CA LEU A 600 18.11 10.20 -28.66
C LEU A 600 17.40 10.01 -27.31
N LEU A 601 16.10 10.33 -27.23
CA LEU A 601 15.33 10.10 -25.99
C LEU A 601 15.18 8.61 -25.67
N ALA A 602 14.95 7.75 -26.67
CA ALA A 602 14.89 6.30 -26.46
C ALA A 602 16.23 5.73 -25.97
N LEU A 603 17.35 6.23 -26.50
CA LEU A 603 18.70 5.87 -26.02
C LEU A 603 18.89 6.34 -24.56
N CYS A 604 18.46 7.55 -24.22
CA CYS A 604 18.52 8.07 -22.85
C CYS A 604 17.67 7.23 -21.88
N GLN A 605 16.47 6.81 -22.29
CA GLN A 605 15.63 5.87 -21.52
C GLN A 605 16.33 4.53 -21.30
N ALA A 606 16.97 3.98 -22.32
CA ALA A 606 17.71 2.73 -22.20
C ALA A 606 18.90 2.86 -21.23
N LEU A 607 19.66 3.96 -21.31
CA LEU A 607 20.80 4.24 -20.42
C LEU A 607 20.37 4.43 -18.97
N THR A 608 19.35 5.24 -18.71
CA THR A 608 18.80 5.44 -17.34
C THR A 608 18.31 4.12 -16.76
N LEU A 609 17.65 3.30 -17.57
CA LEU A 609 17.23 1.98 -17.14
C LEU A 609 18.43 1.08 -16.82
N VAL A 610 19.47 1.00 -17.66
CA VAL A 610 20.69 0.22 -17.36
C VAL A 610 21.33 0.67 -16.06
N ILE A 611 21.44 1.98 -15.81
CA ILE A 611 21.99 2.53 -14.57
C ILE A 611 21.14 2.13 -13.35
N MET A 612 19.81 2.20 -13.47
CA MET A 612 18.89 1.79 -12.40
C MET A 612 19.07 0.31 -12.05
N TYR A 613 19.20 -0.56 -13.05
CA TYR A 613 19.38 -2.01 -12.84
C TYR A 613 20.74 -2.33 -12.25
N ALA A 614 21.80 -1.70 -12.73
CA ALA A 614 23.13 -1.84 -12.16
C ALA A 614 23.14 -1.44 -10.67
N GLY A 615 22.44 -0.35 -10.33
CA GLY A 615 22.25 0.09 -8.95
C GLY A 615 21.48 -0.94 -8.10
N VAL A 616 20.41 -1.52 -8.61
CA VAL A 616 19.64 -2.57 -7.90
C VAL A 616 20.51 -3.81 -7.65
N VAL A 617 21.26 -4.27 -8.64
CA VAL A 617 22.18 -5.41 -8.48
C VAL A 617 23.24 -5.10 -7.42
N ALA A 618 23.82 -3.90 -7.44
CA ALA A 618 24.77 -3.46 -6.42
C ALA A 618 24.15 -3.46 -5.01
N ILE A 619 22.90 -3.00 -4.87
CA ILE A 619 22.17 -3.01 -3.60
C ILE A 619 21.91 -4.44 -3.11
N ILE A 620 21.55 -5.37 -4.01
CA ILE A 620 21.37 -6.79 -3.67
C ILE A 620 22.70 -7.41 -3.19
N VAL A 621 23.80 -7.13 -3.89
CA VAL A 621 25.13 -7.57 -3.47
C VAL A 621 25.47 -6.99 -2.10
N GLY A 622 25.21 -5.70 -1.89
CA GLY A 622 25.44 -5.02 -0.61
C GLY A 622 24.62 -5.62 0.54
N LEU A 623 23.36 -5.95 0.27
CA LEU A 623 22.48 -6.63 1.23
C LEU A 623 23.02 -8.03 1.60
N SER A 624 23.58 -8.76 0.63
CA SER A 624 24.17 -10.08 0.85
C SER A 624 25.52 -10.04 1.59
N GLN A 625 26.29 -8.96 1.41
CA GLN A 625 27.60 -8.75 2.03
C GLN A 625 27.54 -7.97 3.35
N MET A 626 26.34 -7.61 3.81
CA MET A 626 26.16 -6.83 5.03
C MET A 626 26.51 -7.68 6.26
N SER A 627 27.58 -7.29 6.93
CA SER A 627 28.11 -7.86 8.17
C SER A 627 28.38 -6.74 9.16
N SER A 628 28.43 -7.04 10.46
CA SER A 628 28.68 -6.07 11.53
C SER A 628 29.95 -5.24 11.33
N GLU A 629 30.97 -5.77 10.66
CA GLU A 629 32.24 -5.07 10.40
C GLU A 629 32.14 -4.03 9.28
N ASN A 630 31.24 -4.24 8.32
CA ASN A 630 31.14 -3.41 7.11
C ASN A 630 30.04 -2.35 7.21
N VAL A 631 29.18 -2.44 8.23
CA VAL A 631 28.14 -1.45 8.49
C VAL A 631 28.80 -0.13 8.90
N THR A 632 28.31 0.97 8.32
CA THR A 632 28.82 2.29 8.69
C THR A 632 28.03 2.78 9.89
N HIS A 633 28.71 3.20 10.95
CA HIS A 633 28.06 3.89 12.07
C HIS A 633 28.04 5.38 11.78
N ALA A 634 26.85 6.00 11.88
CA ALA A 634 26.75 7.45 11.87
C ALA A 634 27.59 7.99 13.05
N ARG A 635 28.62 8.80 12.74
CA ARG A 635 29.51 9.41 13.74
C ARG A 635 28.86 10.58 14.44
#